data_AF-A0A3D2U9D6-F1
#
_entry.id   AF-A0A3D2U9D6-F1
#
_cell.length_a   1.000
_cell.length_b   1.000
_cell.length_c   1.000
_cell.angle_alpha   90.00
_cell.angle_beta   90.00
_cell.angle_gamma   90.00
#
_symmetry.space_group_name_H-M   'P 1'
#
loop_
_entity.id
_entity.type
_entity.pdbx_description
1 polymer ?
#
loop_
_entity_poly.entity_id
_entity_poly.type
_entity_poly.pdbx_seq_one_letter_code
_entity_poly.pdbx_strand_id
1 'polypeptide(L)' 'DPLIRTKLAEAVEEPRNHRYSVSAGIANLRREVAARYWKRYGVRLDPDDEVIACIGSKEGFSHMCL' A
#
# COMPACT_ATOMS: atom_id res chain seq x y z
N ASP A 1 -4.66 0.62 16.70
CA ASP A 1 -6.08 0.79 16.37
C ASP A 1 -6.75 -0.58 16.38
N PRO A 2 -7.82 -0.79 17.17
CA PRO A 2 -8.59 -2.04 17.18
C PRO A 2 -9.03 -2.50 15.79
N LEU A 3 -9.45 -1.57 14.91
CA LEU A 3 -9.92 -1.88 13.56
C LEU A 3 -8.81 -2.49 12.70
N ILE A 4 -7.62 -1.90 12.73
CA ILE A 4 -6.46 -2.36 11.93
C ILE A 4 -6.03 -3.75 12.40
N ARG A 5 -5.98 -3.98 13.71
CA ARG A 5 -5.58 -5.28 14.28
C ARG A 5 -6.56 -6.39 13.89
N THR A 6 -7.86 -6.13 13.98
CA THR A 6 -8.88 -7.10 13.57
C THR A 6 -8.81 -7.40 12.08
N LYS A 7 -8.70 -6.36 11.23
CA LYS A 7 -8.59 -6.56 9.78
C LYS A 7 -7.34 -7.34 9.38
N LEU A 8 -6.21 -7.10 10.07
CA LEU A 8 -4.99 -7.85 9.86
C LEU A 8 -5.19 -9.33 10.20
N ALA A 9 -5.78 -9.64 11.36
CA ALA A 9 -6.06 -11.02 11.76
C ALA A 9 -6.98 -11.74 10.74
N GLU A 10 -8.06 -11.09 10.30
CA GLU A 10 -8.95 -11.61 9.25
C GLU A 10 -8.20 -11.87 7.93
N ALA A 11 -7.31 -10.97 7.52
CA ALA A 11 -6.56 -11.10 6.28
C ALA A 11 -5.54 -12.25 6.32
N VAL A 12 -4.99 -12.55 7.51
CA VAL A 12 -4.06 -13.67 7.72
C VAL A 12 -4.75 -15.02 7.56
N GLU A 13 -6.02 -15.15 7.93
CA GLU A 13 -6.77 -16.40 7.81
C GLU A 13 -7.15 -16.77 6.36
N GLU A 14 -7.06 -15.83 5.42
CA GLU A 14 -7.42 -16.06 4.01
C GLU A 14 -6.22 -16.63 3.21
N PRO A 15 -6.25 -17.91 2.77
CA PRO A 15 -5.11 -18.54 2.11
C PRO A 15 -4.70 -17.88 0.79
N ARG A 16 -5.62 -17.18 0.10
CA ARG A 16 -5.31 -16.44 -1.14
C ARG A 16 -4.31 -15.31 -0.91
N ASN A 17 -4.24 -14.77 0.32
CA ASN A 17 -3.37 -13.65 0.67
C ASN A 17 -1.91 -14.08 0.93
N HIS A 18 -1.62 -15.38 1.00
CA HIS A 18 -0.28 -15.88 1.34
C HIS A 18 0.69 -15.93 0.16
N ARG A 19 0.19 -15.65 -1.06
CA ARG A 19 1.04 -15.53 -2.25
C ARG A 19 1.85 -14.23 -2.17
N TYR A 20 3.01 -14.20 -2.82
CA TYR A 20 3.76 -12.96 -2.99
C TYR A 20 2.88 -11.88 -3.64
N SER A 21 2.92 -10.68 -3.08
CA SER A 21 2.32 -9.52 -3.75
C SER A 21 3.13 -9.13 -4.98
N VAL A 22 2.50 -8.39 -5.89
CA VAL A 22 3.23 -7.70 -6.96
C VAL A 22 4.22 -6.69 -6.37
N SER A 23 5.34 -6.46 -7.04
CA SER A 23 6.44 -5.60 -6.53
C SER A 23 5.99 -4.18 -6.18
N ALA A 24 5.08 -3.60 -6.97
CA ALA A 24 4.55 -2.26 -6.73
C ALA A 24 3.60 -2.18 -5.51
N GLY A 25 3.14 -3.32 -4.98
CA GLY A 25 2.10 -3.42 -3.97
C GLY A 25 0.70 -3.70 -4.53
N ILE A 26 -0.20 -4.20 -3.67
CA ILE A 26 -1.56 -4.60 -4.06
C ILE A 26 -2.36 -3.44 -4.66
N ALA A 27 -3.06 -3.69 -5.77
CA ALA A 27 -3.73 -2.64 -6.56
C ALA A 27 -4.73 -1.80 -5.74
N ASN A 28 -5.50 -2.45 -4.86
CA ASN A 28 -6.47 -1.74 -4.01
C ASN A 28 -5.80 -0.79 -3.02
N LEU A 29 -4.63 -1.16 -2.48
CA LEU A 29 -3.87 -0.26 -1.60
C LEU A 29 -3.39 0.97 -2.37
N ARG A 30 -2.83 0.78 -3.57
CA ARG A 30 -2.35 1.88 -4.41
C ARG A 30 -3.47 2.85 -4.76
N ARG A 31 -4.65 2.34 -5.16
CA ARG A 31 -5.86 3.16 -5.42
C ARG A 31 -6.31 3.96 -4.19
N GLU A 32 -6.36 3.34 -3.02
CA GLU A 32 -6.79 4.03 -1.80
C GLU A 32 -5.76 5.08 -1.34
N VAL A 33 -4.47 4.85 -1.56
CA VAL A 33 -3.42 5.85 -1.33
C VAL A 33 -3.59 7.06 -2.25
N ALA A 34 -3.79 6.85 -3.55
CA ALA A 34 -4.07 7.92 -4.51
C ALA A 34 -5.34 8.71 -4.13
N ALA A 35 -6.42 8.01 -3.78
CA ALA A 35 -7.67 8.62 -3.33
C ALA A 35 -7.49 9.44 -2.04
N ARG A 36 -6.67 8.94 -1.10
CA ARG A 36 -6.33 9.67 0.13
C ARG A 36 -5.55 10.95 -0.18
N TYR A 37 -4.61 10.91 -1.13
CA TYR A 37 -3.86 12.08 -1.57
C TYR A 37 -4.77 13.15 -2.16
N TRP A 38 -5.73 12.76 -3.01
CA TRP A 38 -6.74 13.67 -3.54
C TRP A 38 -7.59 14.29 -2.42
N LYS A 39 -8.15 13.47 -1.53
CA LYS A 39 -9.02 13.94 -0.45
C LYS A 39 -8.32 14.91 0.52
N ARG A 40 -7.03 14.69 0.78
CA ARG A 40 -6.27 15.46 1.77
C ARG A 40 -5.56 16.67 1.19
N TYR A 41 -5.09 16.58 -0.05
CA TYR A 41 -4.19 17.56 -0.65
C TYR A 41 -4.66 18.09 -2.00
N GLY A 42 -5.74 17.57 -2.57
CA GLY A 42 -6.21 17.95 -3.91
C GLY A 42 -5.26 17.49 -5.04
N VAL A 43 -4.32 16.59 -4.74
CA VAL A 43 -3.36 16.06 -5.72
C VAL A 43 -3.93 14.78 -6.32
N ARG A 44 -3.99 14.73 -7.66
CA ARG A 44 -4.32 13.51 -8.39
C ARG A 44 -3.05 12.71 -8.63
N LEU A 45 -3.10 11.42 -8.31
CA LEU A 45 -2.02 10.47 -8.57
C LEU A 45 -2.58 9.31 -9.40
N ASP A 46 -1.83 8.87 -10.40
CA ASP A 46 -2.04 7.60 -11.07
C ASP A 46 -1.61 6.47 -10.13
N PRO A 47 -2.51 5.57 -9.71
CA PRO A 47 -2.14 4.50 -8.78
C PRO A 47 -1.16 3.49 -9.38
N ASP A 48 -1.11 3.32 -10.71
CA ASP A 48 -0.25 2.34 -11.38
C ASP A 48 1.16 2.89 -11.64
N ASP A 49 1.31 4.18 -11.92
CA ASP A 49 2.60 4.80 -12.26
C ASP A 49 3.19 5.72 -11.17
N GLU A 50 2.37 6.31 -10.30
CA GLU A 50 2.80 7.32 -9.32
C GLU A 50 2.69 6.86 -7.86
N VAL A 51 2.35 5.59 -7.63
CA VAL A 51 2.22 5.01 -6.27
C VAL A 51 2.89 3.65 -6.17
N ILE A 52 3.84 3.54 -5.24
CA ILE A 52 4.48 2.28 -4.85
C ILE A 52 4.35 2.04 -3.35
N ALA A 53 4.07 0.80 -2.96
CA ALA A 53 4.04 0.41 -1.55
C ALA A 53 5.41 -0.10 -1.10
N CYS A 54 5.92 0.47 -0.01
CA CYS A 54 7.22 0.11 0.57
C CYS A 54 7.04 -0.60 1.92
N ILE A 55 8.09 -1.29 2.40
CA ILE A 55 8.15 -1.85 3.75
C ILE A 55 8.57 -0.72 4.72
N GLY A 56 7.74 0.30 4.80
CA GLY A 56 8.02 1.53 5.52
C GLY A 56 8.99 2.47 4.78
N SER A 57 9.11 3.69 5.29
CA SER A 57 9.84 4.77 4.63
C SER A 57 11.36 4.57 4.58
N LYS A 58 11.93 3.81 5.53
CA LYS A 58 13.38 3.56 5.58
C LYS A 58 13.84 2.68 4.41
N GLU A 59 13.11 1.61 4.13
CA GLU A 59 13.41 0.71 3.02
C GLU A 59 13.19 1.42 1.68
N GLY A 60 12.05 2.11 1.52
CA GLY A 60 11.79 2.90 0.31
C GLY A 60 12.85 3.97 0.04
N PHE A 61 13.28 4.71 1.06
CA PHE A 61 14.34 5.70 0.91
C PHE A 61 15.68 5.07 0.54
N SER A 62 16.05 3.97 1.20
CA SER A 62 17.30 3.26 0.88
C SER A 62 17.33 2.80 -0.57
N HIS A 63 16.22 2.29 -1.12
CA HIS A 63 16.16 1.82 -2.50
C HIS A 63 16.21 2.95 -3.53
N MET A 64 15.75 4.16 -3.20
CA MET A 64 15.86 5.33 -4.08
C MET A 64 17.29 5.87 -4.18
N CYS A 65 18.16 5.55 -3.23
CA CYS A 65 19.54 6.02 -3.19
C CYS A 65 20.55 5.05 -3.84
N LEU A 66 20.08 3.92 -4.39
CA LEU A 66 20.88 2.95 -5.13
C LEU A 66 21.03 3.36 -6.60
#